data_AF-A0AA42YY80-F1
#
_entry.id   AF-A0AA42YY80-F1
#
_cell.length_a   1.000
_cell.length_b   1.000
_cell.length_c   1.000
_cell.angle_alpha   90.00
_cell.angle_beta   90.00
_cell.angle_gamma   90.00
#
_symmetry.space_group_name_H-M   'P 1'
#
loop_
_entity.id
_entity.type
_entity.pdbx_description
1 polymer ?
#
loop_
_entity_poly.entity_id
_entity_poly.type
_entity_poly.pdbx_seq_one_letter_code
_entity_poly.pdbx_strand_id
1 'polypeptide(L)' 'MSELAESILRAHREATARGEDGYIDPETGFFVMTAEFLRARAECCGSGCRHCPYSEEEQRAAGRPM' A
#
# COMPACT_ATOMS: atom_id res chain seq x y z
N MET A 1 -17.78 1.91 10.49
CA MET A 1 -16.50 1.55 9.85
C MET A 1 -16.54 0.05 9.62
N SER A 2 -16.15 -0.45 8.45
CA SER A 2 -16.24 -1.90 8.19
C SER A 2 -15.09 -2.63 8.89
N GLU A 3 -15.37 -3.83 9.42
CA GLU A 3 -14.36 -4.68 10.07
C GLU A 3 -13.20 -5.00 9.12
N LEU A 4 -13.48 -5.10 7.82
CA LEU A 4 -12.49 -5.36 6.78
C LEU A 4 -11.49 -4.21 6.62
N ALA A 5 -11.97 -2.96 6.60
CA ALA A 5 -11.09 -1.79 6.48
C ALA A 5 -10.17 -1.66 7.71
N GLU A 6 -10.67 -1.99 8.89
CA GLU A 6 -9.87 -2.02 10.12
C GLU A 6 -8.81 -3.12 10.08
N SER A 7 -9.14 -4.30 9.54
CA SER A 7 -8.20 -5.40 9.34
C SER A 7 -7.07 -5.03 8.37
N ILE A 8 -7.41 -4.44 7.22
CA ILE A 8 -6.45 -3.95 6.22
C ILE A 8 -5.49 -2.93 6.85
N LEU A 9 -6.03 -1.97 7.59
CA LEU A 9 -5.23 -0.93 8.24
C LEU A 9 -4.33 -1.51 9.34
N ARG A 10 -4.82 -2.51 10.08
CA ARG A 10 -4.03 -3.21 11.11
C ARG A 10 -2.85 -3.96 10.49
N ALA A 11 -3.10 -4.79 9.47
CA ALA A 11 -2.06 -5.56 8.79
C ALA A 11 -0.96 -4.64 8.23
N HIS A 12 -1.36 -3.52 7.62
CA HIS A 12 -0.42 -2.50 7.15
C HIS A 12 0.43 -1.88 8.26
N ARG A 13 -0.20 -1.49 9.38
CA ARG A 13 0.49 -0.89 10.52
C ARG A 13 1.47 -1.86 11.16
N GLU A 14 1.08 -3.12 11.31
CA GLU A 14 1.93 -4.16 11.88
C GLU A 14 3.16 -4.42 11.01
N ALA A 15 2.99 -4.57 9.69
CA ALA A 15 4.10 -4.73 8.75
C ALA A 15 5.04 -3.50 8.77
N THR A 16 4.47 -2.29 8.76
CA THR A 16 5.26 -1.04 8.84
C THR A 16 6.04 -0.95 10.16
N ALA A 17 5.43 -1.31 11.29
CA ALA A 17 6.09 -1.29 12.59
C ALA A 17 7.24 -2.31 12.71
N ARG A 18 7.19 -3.40 11.94
CA ARG A 18 8.24 -4.41 11.85
C ARG A 18 9.32 -4.07 10.82
N GLY A 19 9.13 -3.01 10.02
CA GLY A 19 10.01 -2.68 8.90
C GLY A 19 9.90 -3.65 7.73
N GLU A 20 8.75 -4.31 7.57
CA GLU A 20 8.48 -5.22 6.46
C GLU A 20 8.08 -4.45 5.19
N ASP A 21 8.46 -4.99 4.03
CA ASP A 21 8.22 -4.35 2.73
C ASP A 21 6.74 -4.32 2.33
N GLY A 22 5.90 -5.18 2.93
CA GLY A 22 4.50 -5.34 2.59
C GLY A 22 3.76 -6.29 3.52
N TYR A 23 2.47 -6.49 3.27
CA TYR A 23 1.58 -7.37 4.02
C TYR A 23 0.64 -8.11 3.07
N ILE A 24 0.06 -9.21 3.53
CA ILE A 24 -1.00 -9.90 2.80
C ILE A 24 -2.33 -9.20 3.09
N ASP A 25 -2.97 -8.69 2.05
CA ASP A 25 -4.25 -8.03 2.13
C ASP A 25 -5.35 -9.03 2.49
N PRO A 26 -6.04 -8.87 3.64
CA PRO A 26 -7.05 -9.82 4.09
C PRO A 26 -8.29 -9.86 3.19
N GLU A 27 -8.52 -8.84 2.34
CA GLU A 27 -9.63 -8.85 1.38
C GLU A 27 -9.30 -9.66 0.12
N THR A 28 -8.13 -9.41 -0.48
CA THR A 28 -7.79 -9.96 -1.81
C THR A 28 -6.82 -11.14 -1.76
N GLY A 29 -6.12 -11.34 -0.63
CA GLY A 29 -5.03 -12.30 -0.51
C GLY A 29 -3.74 -11.88 -1.22
N PHE A 30 -3.68 -10.69 -1.82
CA PHE A 30 -2.49 -10.19 -2.51
C PHE A 30 -1.45 -9.62 -1.55
N PHE A 31 -0.19 -9.72 -1.95
CA PHE A 31 0.87 -8.98 -1.29
C PHE A 31 0.79 -7.49 -1.67
N VAL A 32 0.62 -6.64 -0.67
CA VAL A 32 0.54 -5.18 -0.82
C VAL A 32 1.72 -4.53 -0.13
N MET A 33 2.47 -3.71 -0.87
CA MET A 33 3.62 -2.98 -0.34
C MET A 33 3.20 -1.97 0.74
N THR A 34 4.04 -1.82 1.77
CA THR A 34 3.86 -0.78 2.78
C THR A 34 4.18 0.60 2.21
N ALA A 35 3.65 1.63 2.85
CA ALA A 35 3.90 3.01 2.45
C ALA A 35 5.37 3.36 2.65
N GLU A 36 6.00 2.80 3.69
CA GLU A 36 7.41 3.04 3.99
C GLU A 36 8.34 2.43 2.94
N PHE A 37 8.06 1.20 2.51
CA PHE A 37 8.78 0.60 1.39
C PHE A 37 8.66 1.44 0.11
N LEU A 38 7.45 1.92 -0.19
CA LEU A 38 7.22 2.78 -1.36
C LEU A 38 7.94 4.13 -1.25
N ARG A 39 8.06 4.71 -0.04
CA ARG A 39 8.86 5.92 0.19
C ARG A 39 10.35 5.65 0.00
N ALA A 40 10.86 4.53 0.49
CA ALA A 40 12.25 4.13 0.31
C ALA A 40 12.61 3.93 -1.17
N ARG A 41 11.66 3.43 -1.97
CA ARG A 41 11.78 3.32 -3.43
C ARG A 41 11.84 4.68 -4.14
N ALA A 42 11.31 5.75 -3.52
CA ALA A 42 11.27 7.12 -4.02
C ALA A 42 10.49 7.35 -5.35
N GLU A 43 9.72 6.36 -5.80
CA GLU A 43 8.81 6.50 -6.94
C GLU A 43 7.54 5.67 -6.77
N CYS A 44 6.43 6.14 -7.37
CA CYS A 44 5.21 5.35 -7.47
C CYS A 44 5.38 4.23 -8.50
N CYS A 45 5.04 2.98 -8.13
CA CYS A 45 5.15 1.82 -9.02
C CYS A 45 3.95 1.59 -9.95
N GLY A 46 2.87 2.38 -9.82
CA GLY A 46 1.65 2.24 -10.62
C GLY A 46 0.78 1.01 -10.30
N SER A 47 1.19 0.13 -9.38
CA SER A 47 0.56 -1.19 -9.18
C SER A 47 -0.75 -1.21 -8.39
N GLY A 48 -1.32 -0.07 -7.99
CA GLY A 48 -2.64 -0.08 -7.36
C GLY A 48 -2.66 -0.25 -5.83
N CYS A 49 -1.56 -0.03 -5.11
CA CYS A 49 -1.48 -0.27 -3.66
C CYS A 49 -2.53 0.50 -2.84
N ARG A 50 -2.99 -0.11 -1.74
CA ARG A 50 -4.04 0.45 -0.85
C ARG A 50 -3.60 1.67 -0.06
N HIS A 51 -2.32 1.74 0.32
CA HIS A 51 -1.75 2.79 1.15
C HIS A 51 -0.59 3.49 0.43
N CYS A 52 -0.78 3.78 -0.86
CA CYS A 52 0.24 4.48 -1.65
C CYS A 52 0.53 5.86 -1.03
N PRO A 53 1.81 6.20 -0.73
CA PRO A 53 2.15 7.48 -0.13
C PRO A 53 2.17 8.64 -1.13
N TYR A 54 2.08 8.34 -2.43
CA TYR A 54 2.20 9.30 -3.52
C TYR A 54 0.85 9.93 -3.92
N SER A 55 0.90 11.17 -4.39
CA SER A 55 -0.26 11.92 -4.87
C SER A 55 -0.92 11.27 -6.10
N GLU A 56 -2.16 11.64 -6.41
CA GLU A 56 -2.86 11.16 -7.62
C GLU A 56 -2.13 11.54 -8.92
N GLU A 57 -1.43 12.67 -8.93
CA GLU A 57 -0.61 13.10 -10.07
C GLU A 57 0.56 12.14 -10.30
N GLU A 58 1.32 11.84 -9.24
CA GLU A 58 2.42 10.88 -9.29
C GLU A 58 1.95 9.47 -9.66
N GLN A 59 0.78 9.05 -9.14
CA GLN A 59 0.19 7.75 -9.49
C GLN A 59 -0.20 7.67 -10.97
N ARG A 60 -0.73 8.76 -11.54
CA ARG A 60 -1.07 8.86 -12.96
C ARG A 60 0.17 8.89 -13.84
N ALA A 61 1.20 9.63 -13.42
CA ALA A 61 2.50 9.64 -14.09
C ALA A 61 3.14 8.24 -14.12
N ALA A 62 2.92 7.43 -13.07
CA ALA A 62 3.33 6.04 -13.00
C ALA A 62 2.44 5.06 -13.80
N GLY A 63 1.41 5.55 -14.50
CA GLY A 63 0.55 4.72 -15.36
C GLY A 63 -0.49 3.88 -14.61
N ARG A 64 -0.87 4.27 -13.38
CA ARG A 64 -1.96 3.59 -12.66
C ARG A 64 -3.27 3.72 -13.46
N PRO A 65 -3.98 2.62 -13.79
CA PRO A 65 -5.23 2.68 -14.52
C PRO A 65 -6.29 3.40 -13.67
N MET A 66 -7.05 4.30 -14.31
CA MET A 66 -8.17 5.04 -13.72
C MET A 66 -9.38 4.14 -13.53
#